data_AF-A0A7C1C0R5-F1
#
_entry.id   AF-A0A7C1C0R5-F1
#
_cell.length_a   1.000
_cell.length_b   1.000
_cell.length_c   1.000
_cell.angle_alpha   90.00
_cell.angle_beta   90.00
_cell.angle_gamma   90.00
#
_symmetry.space_group_name_H-M   'P 1'
#
loop_
_entity.id
_entity.type
_entity.pdbx_description
1 polymer ?
#
loop_
_entity_poly.entity_id
_entity_poly.type
_entity_poly.pdbx_seq_one_letter_code
_entity_poly.pdbx_strand_id
1 'polypeptide(L)'
;MEIPSKYNPATTEDKWYAYWLEKKYFHSEPDDREPYTIVIPPPNVTGVLHMGHMLNNTLQDVLVRRARMQGKNACWVPGTDHASIATEAKVVNKLKQEGIDKDGLSREEFMAHAWEWKEKHGGIILEQLKKLGASCDWDRTRFTMD
;
A
#
# COMPACT_ATOMS: atom_id res chain seq x y z
N MET A 1 0.48 -21.91 31.23
CA MET A 1 0.71 -20.83 30.25
C MET A 1 0.59 -19.54 31.03
N GLU A 2 1.70 -18.83 31.27
CA GLU A 2 1.68 -17.56 32.01
C GLU A 2 1.12 -16.46 31.11
N ILE A 3 0.10 -15.74 31.57
CA ILE A 3 -0.51 -14.62 30.84
C ILE A 3 0.13 -13.32 31.35
N PRO A 4 0.83 -12.55 30.50
CA PRO A 4 1.41 -11.28 30.90
C PRO A 4 0.34 -10.31 31.41
N SER A 5 0.68 -9.51 32.43
CA SER A 5 -0.22 -8.48 32.97
C SER A 5 -0.43 -7.29 32.02
N LYS A 6 0.40 -7.15 30.98
CA LYS A 6 0.30 -6.09 29.97
C LYS A 6 0.23 -6.70 28.57
N TYR A 7 -0.72 -6.21 27.77
CA TYR A 7 -0.81 -6.54 26.35
C TYR A 7 0.35 -5.92 25.57
N ASN A 8 1.01 -6.72 24.73
CA ASN A 8 2.02 -6.26 23.79
C ASN A 8 1.45 -6.30 22.35
N PRO A 9 1.01 -5.14 21.80
CA PRO A 9 0.47 -5.08 20.45
C PRO A 9 1.53 -5.44 19.41
N ALA A 10 2.75 -4.93 19.54
CA ALA A 10 3.79 -5.11 18.53
C ALA A 10 4.06 -6.60 18.21
N THR A 11 4.21 -7.43 19.25
CA THR A 11 4.42 -8.88 19.06
C THR A 11 3.18 -9.60 18.54
N THR A 12 1.99 -9.10 18.89
CA THR A 12 0.72 -9.75 18.53
C THR A 12 0.32 -9.44 17.09
N GLU A 13 0.43 -8.17 16.69
CA GLU A 13 0.13 -7.68 15.35
C GLU A 13 1.03 -8.32 14.30
N ASP A 14 2.35 -8.34 14.54
CA ASP A 14 3.31 -8.92 13.60
C ASP A 14 3.07 -10.43 13.41
N LYS A 15 2.78 -11.14 14.50
CA LYS A 15 2.45 -12.57 14.45
C LYS A 15 1.21 -12.84 13.61
N TRP A 16 0.11 -12.15 13.89
CA TRP A 16 -1.16 -12.43 13.21
C TRP A 16 -1.14 -12.00 11.75
N TYR A 17 -0.51 -10.87 11.45
CA TYR A 17 -0.42 -10.40 10.08
C TYR A 17 0.39 -11.36 9.22
N ALA A 18 1.56 -11.81 9.70
CA ALA A 18 2.35 -12.83 9.03
C ALA A 18 1.55 -14.12 8.80
N TYR A 19 0.80 -14.58 9.81
CA TYR A 19 -0.06 -15.75 9.70
C TYR A 19 -1.15 -15.60 8.61
N TRP A 20 -1.82 -14.45 8.54
CA TRP A 20 -2.86 -14.20 7.52
C TRP A 20 -2.30 -14.15 6.10
N LEU A 21 -1.10 -13.58 5.94
CA LEU A 21 -0.39 -13.56 4.65
C LEU A 21 0.03 -14.97 4.21
N GLU A 22 0.66 -15.74 5.10
CA GLU A 22 1.09 -17.12 4.82
C GLU A 22 -0.10 -18.01 4.38
N LYS A 23 -1.25 -17.85 5.05
CA LYS A 23 -2.47 -18.60 4.74
C LYS A 23 -3.28 -18.00 3.58
N LYS A 24 -2.80 -16.93 2.95
CA LYS A 24 -3.48 -16.22 1.84
C LYS A 24 -4.94 -15.84 2.15
N TYR A 25 -5.25 -15.47 3.39
CA TYR A 25 -6.63 -15.15 3.79
C TYR A 25 -7.23 -13.92 3.12
N PHE A 26 -6.39 -13.07 2.54
CA PHE A 26 -6.84 -11.85 1.85
C PHE A 26 -7.03 -12.06 0.34
N HIS A 27 -6.50 -13.16 -0.21
CA HIS A 27 -6.60 -13.48 -1.62
C HIS A 27 -8.05 -13.79 -2.00
N SER A 28 -8.48 -13.26 -3.14
CA SER A 28 -9.82 -13.49 -3.69
C SER A 28 -9.73 -13.89 -5.15
N GLU A 29 -10.45 -14.96 -5.52
CA GLU A 29 -10.67 -15.39 -6.89
C GLU A 29 -12.17 -15.43 -7.17
N PRO A 30 -12.62 -15.11 -8.40
CA PRO A 30 -14.03 -15.21 -8.78
C PRO A 30 -14.61 -16.59 -8.47
N ASP A 31 -15.77 -16.62 -7.81
CA ASP A 31 -16.50 -17.83 -7.46
C ASP A 31 -18.02 -17.55 -7.34
N ASP A 32 -18.79 -18.52 -6.85
CA ASP A 32 -20.26 -18.45 -6.74
C ASP A 32 -20.79 -17.57 -5.60
N ARG A 33 -19.92 -17.03 -4.72
CA ARG A 33 -20.36 -16.15 -3.62
C ARG A 33 -20.66 -14.75 -4.16
N GLU A 34 -21.51 -14.00 -3.46
CA GLU A 34 -21.81 -12.61 -3.82
C GLU A 34 -20.52 -11.76 -3.81
N PRO A 35 -20.14 -11.08 -4.90
CA PRO A 35 -18.92 -10.29 -4.97
C PRO A 35 -19.03 -9.02 -4.12
N TYR A 36 -17.94 -8.70 -3.41
CA TYR A 36 -17.81 -7.43 -2.69
C TYR A 36 -16.40 -6.87 -2.90
N THR A 37 -16.29 -5.86 -3.77
CA THR A 37 -14.99 -5.33 -4.16
C THR A 37 -14.85 -3.86 -3.78
N ILE A 38 -13.72 -3.52 -3.18
CA ILE A 38 -13.27 -2.14 -2.97
C ILE A 38 -11.91 -1.99 -3.68
N VAL A 39 -11.69 -0.84 -4.30
CA VAL A 39 -10.38 -0.43 -4.82
C VAL A 39 -9.84 0.63 -3.87
N ILE A 40 -8.63 0.43 -3.33
CA ILE A 40 -7.95 1.50 -2.57
C ILE A 40 -7.80 2.70 -3.50
N PRO A 41 -8.22 3.92 -3.09
CA PRO A 41 -7.81 5.14 -3.76
C PRO A 41 -6.28 5.19 -3.74
N PRO A 42 -5.61 4.98 -4.88
CA PRO A 42 -4.19 4.65 -4.91
C PRO A 42 -3.40 5.85 -4.36
N PRO A 43 -2.66 5.71 -3.24
CA PRO A 43 -1.83 6.79 -2.74
C PRO A 43 -0.76 7.18 -3.74
N ASN A 44 -0.52 8.49 -3.84
CA ASN A 44 0.52 9.06 -4.68
C ASN A 44 1.90 8.64 -4.17
N VAL A 45 2.82 8.24 -5.06
CA VAL A 45 4.21 7.89 -4.73
C VAL A 45 5.07 9.13 -4.39
N THR A 46 4.52 10.11 -3.67
CA THR A 46 5.18 11.39 -3.37
C THR A 46 5.76 11.46 -1.96
N GLY A 47 5.61 10.40 -1.16
CA GLY A 47 6.10 10.36 0.22
C GLY A 47 5.54 9.19 1.04
N VAL A 48 5.35 9.43 2.33
CA VAL A 48 4.78 8.46 3.30
C VAL A 48 3.30 8.74 3.55
N LEU A 49 2.58 7.71 3.99
CA LEU A 49 1.19 7.86 4.41
C LEU A 49 1.07 8.74 5.67
N HIS A 50 -0.09 9.37 5.81
CA HIS A 50 -0.44 10.28 6.91
C HIS A 50 -1.80 9.92 7.51
N MET A 51 -2.22 10.58 8.59
CA MET A 51 -3.47 10.24 9.31
C MET A 51 -4.74 10.20 8.45
N GLY A 52 -4.88 11.09 7.46
CA GLY A 52 -5.98 11.01 6.49
C GLY A 52 -6.03 9.68 5.72
N HIS A 53 -4.88 9.14 5.32
CA HIS A 53 -4.81 7.81 4.70
C HIS A 53 -5.20 6.72 5.70
N MET A 54 -4.77 6.83 6.96
CA MET A 54 -5.11 5.85 8.00
C MET A 54 -6.61 5.76 8.20
N LEU A 55 -7.30 6.91 8.28
CA LEU A 55 -8.76 6.97 8.38
C LEU A 55 -9.43 6.29 7.18
N ASN A 56 -9.05 6.68 5.97
CA ASN A 56 -9.63 6.15 4.74
C ASN A 56 -9.47 4.62 4.61
N ASN A 57 -8.25 4.12 4.86
CA ASN A 57 -7.95 2.69 4.74
C ASN A 57 -8.60 1.88 5.86
N THR A 58 -8.68 2.42 7.08
CA THR A 58 -9.36 1.73 8.21
C THR A 58 -10.83 1.50 7.91
N LEU A 59 -11.52 2.51 7.36
CA LEU A 59 -12.94 2.38 7.01
C LEU A 59 -13.16 1.31 5.94
N GLN A 60 -12.34 1.29 4.90
CA GLN A 60 -12.40 0.27 3.85
C GLN A 60 -12.09 -1.13 4.40
N ASP A 61 -11.06 -1.26 5.24
CA ASP A 61 -10.68 -2.56 5.83
C ASP A 61 -11.80 -3.15 6.69
N VAL A 62 -12.46 -2.32 7.52
CA VAL A 62 -13.61 -2.74 8.33
C VAL A 62 -14.74 -3.27 7.44
N LEU A 63 -15.04 -2.59 6.33
CA LEU A 63 -16.09 -3.01 5.40
C LEU A 63 -15.75 -4.32 4.70
N VAL A 64 -14.51 -4.47 4.23
CA VAL A 64 -14.01 -5.68 3.56
C VAL A 64 -14.02 -6.87 4.52
N ARG A 65 -13.52 -6.69 5.74
CA ARG A 65 -13.54 -7.74 6.78
C ARG A 65 -14.96 -8.16 7.11
N ARG A 66 -15.88 -7.20 7.28
CA ARG A 66 -17.30 -7.49 7.51
C ARG A 66 -17.91 -8.27 6.35
N ALA A 67 -17.67 -7.88 5.10
CA ALA A 67 -18.16 -8.59 3.93
C ALA A 67 -17.63 -10.04 3.88
N ARG A 68 -16.32 -10.22 4.14
CA ARG A 68 -15.69 -11.55 4.23
C ARG A 68 -16.33 -12.42 5.30
N MET A 69 -16.62 -11.85 6.48
CA MET A 69 -17.31 -12.55 7.58
C MET A 69 -18.79 -12.86 7.27
N GLN A 70 -19.43 -12.11 6.37
CA GLN A 70 -20.79 -12.37 5.90
C GLN A 70 -20.84 -13.43 4.79
N GLY A 71 -19.69 -14.03 4.42
CA GLY A 71 -19.62 -15.05 3.38
C GLY A 71 -19.57 -14.50 1.95
N LYS A 72 -19.39 -13.19 1.77
CA LYS A 72 -19.18 -12.58 0.44
C LYS A 72 -17.79 -12.90 -0.08
N ASN A 73 -17.63 -12.89 -1.40
CA ASN A 73 -16.33 -12.90 -2.04
C ASN A 73 -15.70 -11.49 -1.95
N ALA A 74 -15.07 -11.22 -0.82
CA ALA A 74 -14.52 -9.91 -0.51
C ALA A 74 -13.12 -9.73 -1.13
N CYS A 75 -12.99 -8.79 -2.05
CA CYS A 75 -11.74 -8.41 -2.70
C CYS A 75 -11.42 -6.94 -2.40
N TRP A 76 -10.20 -6.67 -1.92
CA TRP A 76 -9.74 -5.30 -1.70
C TRP A 76 -8.45 -5.07 -2.45
N VAL A 77 -8.54 -4.33 -3.55
CA VAL A 77 -7.45 -4.18 -4.52
C VAL A 77 -6.52 -3.05 -4.08
N PRO A 78 -5.25 -3.33 -3.76
CA PRO A 78 -4.27 -2.31 -3.44
C PRO A 78 -3.60 -1.76 -4.71
N GLY A 79 -3.10 -0.53 -4.62
CA GLY A 79 -2.28 0.04 -5.68
C GLY A 79 -1.64 1.36 -5.29
N THR A 80 -0.80 1.90 -6.17
CA THR A 80 -0.13 3.20 -5.99
C THR A 80 -0.24 4.04 -7.26
N ASP A 81 -0.27 5.36 -7.11
CA ASP A 81 -0.39 6.29 -8.24
C ASP A 81 0.93 7.01 -8.52
N HIS A 82 1.37 6.99 -9.78
CA HIS A 82 2.52 7.74 -10.29
C HIS A 82 2.40 9.25 -10.07
N ALA A 83 1.18 9.80 -9.98
CA ALA A 83 0.90 11.20 -9.63
C ALA A 83 1.62 12.26 -10.48
N SER A 84 2.08 11.89 -11.68
CA SER A 84 2.69 12.75 -12.73
C SER A 84 3.50 13.93 -12.16
N ILE A 85 3.00 15.16 -12.32
CA ILE A 85 3.63 16.43 -11.91
C ILE A 85 4.04 16.43 -10.43
N ALA A 86 3.27 15.79 -9.54
CA ALA A 86 3.57 15.78 -8.11
C ALA A 86 4.83 14.95 -7.81
N THR A 87 5.00 13.81 -8.50
CA THR A 87 6.21 12.98 -8.37
C THR A 87 7.40 13.65 -9.03
N GLU A 88 7.21 14.26 -10.20
CA GLU A 88 8.26 15.04 -10.87
C GLU A 88 8.80 16.14 -9.95
N ALA A 89 7.92 16.94 -9.31
CA ALA A 89 8.34 17.99 -8.39
C ALA A 89 9.16 17.43 -7.20
N LYS A 90 8.82 16.25 -6.69
CA LYS A 90 9.59 15.59 -5.62
C LYS A 90 10.95 15.10 -6.09
N VAL A 91 11.01 14.44 -7.24
CA VAL A 91 12.25 13.94 -7.84
C VAL A 91 13.19 15.11 -8.16
N VAL A 92 12.69 16.20 -8.75
CA VAL A 92 13.48 17.40 -9.03
C VAL A 92 14.03 18.03 -7.75
N ASN A 93 13.22 18.12 -6.70
CA ASN A 93 13.69 18.63 -5.41
C ASN A 93 14.76 17.73 -4.78
N LYS A 94 14.64 16.40 -4.90
CA LYS A 94 15.70 15.45 -4.48
C LYS A 94 16.99 15.68 -5.28
N LEU A 95 16.90 15.70 -6.60
CA LEU A 95 18.05 15.89 -7.49
C LEU A 95 18.77 17.21 -7.18
N LYS A 96 18.03 18.30 -6.98
CA LYS A 96 18.61 19.59 -6.58
C LYS A 96 19.35 19.54 -5.24
N GLN A 97 18.84 18.78 -4.26
CA GLN A 97 19.54 18.56 -2.97
C GLN A 97 20.83 17.74 -3.14
N GLU A 98 20.86 16.86 -4.14
CA GLU A 98 22.04 16.06 -4.53
C GLU A 98 22.99 16.84 -5.45
N GLY A 99 22.68 18.11 -5.78
CA GLY A 99 23.49 18.97 -6.64
C GLY A 99 23.30 18.73 -8.14
N ILE A 100 22.26 17.99 -8.53
CA ILE A 100 21.94 17.66 -9.92
C ILE A 100 20.83 18.58 -10.42
N ASP A 101 21.08 19.28 -11.52
CA ASP A 101 20.06 20.10 -12.19
C ASP A 101 19.28 19.28 -13.22
N LYS A 102 17.95 19.40 -13.21
CA LYS A 102 17.06 18.66 -14.12
C LYS A 102 17.31 19.06 -15.57
N ASP A 103 17.59 20.34 -15.82
CA ASP A 103 17.77 20.86 -17.18
C ASP A 103 19.06 20.31 -17.84
N GLY A 104 19.97 19.74 -17.04
CA GLY A 104 21.15 19.03 -17.51
C GLY A 104 20.92 17.54 -17.81
N LEU A 105 19.74 16.99 -17.54
CA LEU A 105 19.43 15.57 -17.74
C LEU A 105 18.67 15.34 -19.03
N SER A 106 18.99 14.25 -19.71
CA SER A 106 18.15 13.68 -20.75
C SER A 106 16.85 13.11 -20.17
N ARG A 107 15.86 12.87 -21.03
CA ARG A 107 14.61 12.20 -20.64
C ARG A 107 14.86 10.83 -20.03
N GLU A 108 15.78 10.05 -20.59
CA GLU A 108 16.07 8.69 -20.14
C GLU A 108 16.68 8.68 -18.74
N GLU A 109 17.63 9.59 -18.47
CA GLU A 109 18.23 9.75 -17.15
C GLU A 109 17.19 10.22 -16.12
N PHE A 110 16.35 11.19 -16.47
CA PHE A 110 15.30 11.64 -15.57
C PHE A 110 14.29 10.52 -15.26
N MET A 111 13.90 9.73 -16.27
CA MET A 111 13.00 8.60 -16.07
C MET A 111 13.60 7.53 -15.15
N ALA A 112 14.92 7.27 -15.24
CA ALA A 112 15.58 6.35 -14.33
C ALA A 112 15.46 6.80 -12.86
N HIS A 113 15.69 8.09 -12.59
CA HIS A 113 15.51 8.65 -11.25
C HIS A 113 14.05 8.61 -10.77
N ALA A 114 13.09 8.84 -11.67
CA ALA A 114 11.67 8.75 -11.33
C ALA A 114 11.24 7.31 -10.97
N TRP A 115 11.76 6.30 -11.67
CA TRP A 115 11.53 4.90 -11.34
C TRP A 115 12.20 4.48 -10.02
N GLU A 116 13.44 4.92 -9.77
CA GLU A 116 14.12 4.70 -8.49
C GLU A 116 13.30 5.28 -7.32
N TRP A 117 12.76 6.49 -7.50
CA TRP A 117 11.87 7.13 -6.54
C TRP A 117 10.60 6.31 -6.31
N LYS A 118 9.95 5.85 -7.39
CA LYS A 118 8.75 4.99 -7.32
C LYS A 118 9.02 3.72 -6.54
N GLU A 119 10.11 3.01 -6.81
CA GLU A 119 10.41 1.74 -6.11
C GLU A 119 10.63 1.97 -4.62
N LYS A 120 11.38 3.01 -4.26
CA LYS A 120 11.62 3.37 -2.86
C LYS A 120 10.34 3.77 -2.12
N HIS A 121 9.57 4.70 -2.68
CA HIS A 121 8.41 5.28 -1.99
C HIS A 121 7.17 4.38 -2.08
N GLY A 122 6.97 3.71 -3.22
CA GLY A 122 5.91 2.71 -3.39
C GLY A 122 6.07 1.55 -2.43
N GLY A 123 7.29 1.03 -2.26
CA GLY A 123 7.58 0.00 -1.26
C GLY A 123 7.24 0.43 0.17
N ILE A 124 7.64 1.65 0.57
CA ILE A 124 7.33 2.18 1.90
C ILE A 124 5.82 2.28 2.13
N ILE A 125 5.07 2.78 1.15
CA ILE A 125 3.61 2.92 1.25
C ILE A 125 2.94 1.56 1.48
N LEU A 126 3.32 0.54 0.72
CA LEU A 126 2.75 -0.80 0.86
C LEU A 126 3.09 -1.41 2.21
N GLU A 127 4.31 -1.25 2.69
CA GLU A 127 4.71 -1.73 4.02
C GLU A 127 3.98 -0.98 5.15
N GLN A 128 3.68 0.31 4.99
CA GLN A 128 2.85 1.04 5.95
C GLN A 128 1.41 0.51 6.00
N LEU A 129 0.81 0.19 4.85
CA LEU A 129 -0.53 -0.42 4.80
C LEU A 129 -0.54 -1.82 5.44
N LYS A 130 0.50 -2.62 5.17
CA LYS A 130 0.68 -3.93 5.81
C LYS A 130 0.81 -3.80 7.33
N LYS A 131 1.63 -2.84 7.80
CA LYS A 131 1.82 -2.59 9.23
C LYS A 131 0.55 -2.09 9.92
N LEU A 132 -0.30 -1.35 9.21
CA LEU A 132 -1.64 -0.96 9.67
C LEU A 132 -2.58 -2.18 9.83
N GLY A 133 -2.25 -3.31 9.20
CA GLY A 133 -3.06 -4.52 9.21
C GLY A 133 -4.07 -4.59 8.06
N ALA A 134 -3.86 -3.85 6.96
CA ALA A 134 -4.77 -3.84 5.83
C ALA A 134 -4.96 -5.26 5.23
N SER A 135 -6.22 -5.69 5.07
CA SER A 135 -6.58 -7.00 4.51
C SER A 135 -6.71 -7.02 2.98
N CYS A 136 -5.79 -6.32 2.31
CA CYS A 136 -5.75 -6.21 0.85
C CYS A 136 -5.30 -7.52 0.19
N ASP A 137 -5.79 -7.73 -1.03
CA ASP A 137 -5.28 -8.76 -1.93
C ASP A 137 -3.97 -8.29 -2.57
N TRP A 138 -2.85 -8.56 -1.89
CA TRP A 138 -1.52 -8.11 -2.30
C TRP A 138 -1.05 -8.71 -3.63
N ASP A 139 -1.56 -9.88 -4.02
CA ASP A 139 -1.26 -10.51 -5.31
C ASP A 139 -1.84 -9.67 -6.49
N ARG A 140 -2.80 -8.79 -6.19
CA ARG A 140 -3.43 -7.86 -7.15
C ARG A 140 -2.89 -6.43 -7.08
N THR A 141 -1.74 -6.20 -6.46
CA THR A 141 -1.15 -4.86 -6.38
C THR A 141 -0.96 -4.28 -7.79
N ARG A 142 -1.39 -3.03 -7.99
CA ARG A 142 -1.24 -2.30 -9.25
C ARG A 142 -0.54 -0.96 -9.10
N PHE A 143 0.08 -0.51 -10.17
CA PHE A 143 0.67 0.81 -10.30
C PHE A 143 0.11 1.47 -11.55
N THR A 144 -0.19 2.77 -11.53
CA THR A 144 -0.89 3.42 -12.65
C THR A 144 -0.11 3.48 -13.97
N MET A 145 1.17 3.08 -13.99
CA MET A 145 1.97 2.92 -15.21
C MET A 145 2.56 1.50 -15.36
N ASP A 146 1.92 0.48 -14.76
CA ASP A 146 2.31 -0.94 -14.94
C ASP A 146 1.81 -1.59 -16.24
#